data_AF-A0A5I0BM67-F1
#
_entry.id   AF-A0A5I0BM67-F1
#
_cell.length_a   1.000
_cell.length_b   1.000
_cell.length_c   1.000
_cell.angle_alpha   90.00
_cell.angle_beta   90.00
_cell.angle_gamma   90.00
#
_symmetry.space_group_name_H-M   'P 1'
#
loop_
_entity.id
_entity.type
_entity.pdbx_description
1 polymer ?
#
loop_
_entity_poly.entity_id
_entity_poly.type
_entity_poly.pdbx_seq_one_letter_code
_entity_poly.pdbx_strand_id
1 'polypeptide(L)'
;MKLDTYERGFYMSLCSKDEIERIFDVKNENDYLLKLRANATIEHIRIHRVFLARMRAGKDDWSFESSFKYDVFEKYLNNLSDKDKEYVDSIASGLVFCNDPNGRIINTPYGNIITLSESLKYFLYFMNLAFVNFNADVEIPDNVRFCALKIALRIMLKSESLDFDIDPRGEVPEEIEQELSRYIDDQMLFLIAHEYSHYFLGHMDNANLIDDVMHHAIEDIDGKTPKYFTHGQQQELDADVDAINRQDLSEPAVHRIVTAAIFFFAYIDILKSVREQISPSFSIIKTHPDPTDRLENLVKYFEDKCEIDKENINILLHSVELIKDSLQEDIATNFDSWEQYGSIYLGEWRGKPLVDRVDY
;
A
#
# COMPACT_ATOMS: atom_id res chain seq x y z
N MET A 1 -10.68 3.10 18.31
CA MET A 1 -12.03 3.46 17.81
C MET A 1 -13.07 2.41 18.27
N LYS A 2 -14.38 2.62 18.09
CA LYS A 2 -15.41 1.55 18.19
C LYS A 2 -15.98 1.30 16.79
N LEU A 3 -16.02 0.05 16.36
CA LEU A 3 -16.60 -0.34 15.06
C LEU A 3 -18.10 -0.63 15.20
N ASP A 4 -18.88 -0.10 14.27
CA ASP A 4 -20.29 -0.44 14.10
C ASP A 4 -20.51 -1.93 13.80
N THR A 5 -21.74 -2.40 14.01
CA THR A 5 -22.11 -3.81 13.78
C THR A 5 -23.35 -3.84 12.91
N TYR A 6 -23.23 -4.46 11.74
CA TYR A 6 -24.33 -4.61 10.80
C TYR A 6 -25.25 -5.77 11.21
N GLU A 7 -26.39 -5.92 10.54
CA GLU A 7 -27.27 -7.07 10.80
C GLU A 7 -26.56 -8.39 10.48
N ARG A 8 -26.82 -9.44 11.28
CA ARG A 8 -26.17 -10.76 11.14
C ARG A 8 -26.24 -11.33 9.71
N GLY A 9 -27.31 -11.03 8.98
CA GLY A 9 -27.52 -11.49 7.61
C GLY A 9 -26.45 -11.03 6.61
N PHE A 10 -25.83 -9.86 6.81
CA PHE A 10 -24.76 -9.37 5.93
C PHE A 10 -23.49 -10.25 6.03
N TYR A 11 -23.15 -10.70 7.24
CA TYR A 11 -21.98 -11.54 7.49
C TYR A 11 -22.20 -13.02 7.12
N MET A 12 -23.44 -13.53 7.20
CA MET A 12 -23.78 -14.95 6.90
C MET A 12 -23.44 -15.42 5.49
N SER A 13 -23.16 -14.51 4.56
CA SER A 13 -22.78 -14.80 3.17
C SER A 13 -21.31 -15.18 3.00
N LEU A 14 -20.45 -14.84 3.96
CA LEU A 14 -18.99 -14.98 3.89
C LEU A 14 -18.36 -15.57 5.16
N CYS A 15 -18.92 -15.28 6.32
CA CYS A 15 -18.36 -15.68 7.61
C CYS A 15 -19.02 -16.95 8.16
N SER A 16 -18.24 -17.80 8.80
CA SER A 16 -18.71 -18.91 9.62
C SER A 16 -19.46 -18.42 10.87
N LYS A 17 -20.16 -19.33 11.56
CA LYS A 17 -20.89 -18.99 12.80
C LYS A 17 -19.97 -18.48 13.91
N ASP A 18 -18.79 -19.07 14.05
CA ASP A 18 -17.78 -18.68 15.04
C ASP A 18 -17.24 -17.26 14.75
N GLU A 19 -16.85 -17.01 13.50
CA GLU A 19 -16.43 -15.67 13.05
C GLU A 19 -17.54 -14.62 13.30
N ILE A 20 -18.81 -14.95 13.03
CA ILE A 20 -19.96 -14.06 13.32
C ILE A 20 -20.14 -13.81 14.82
N GLU A 21 -19.95 -14.82 15.67
CA GLU A 21 -20.04 -14.64 17.12
C GLU A 21 -18.92 -13.73 17.64
N ARG A 22 -17.69 -13.90 17.15
CA ARG A 22 -16.53 -13.04 17.45
C ARG A 22 -16.69 -11.60 16.96
N ILE A 23 -17.32 -11.39 15.79
CA ILE A 23 -17.65 -10.06 15.25
C ILE A 23 -18.66 -9.30 16.14
N PHE A 24 -19.60 -10.02 16.77
CA PHE A 24 -20.62 -9.44 17.65
C PHE A 24 -20.17 -9.29 19.11
N ASP A 25 -19.27 -10.15 19.58
CA ASP A 25 -18.79 -10.23 20.97
C ASP A 25 -17.25 -10.22 20.99
N VAL A 26 -16.69 -9.08 20.56
CA VAL A 26 -15.25 -8.82 20.44
C VAL A 26 -14.58 -8.86 21.82
N LYS A 27 -13.58 -9.74 21.99
CA LYS A 27 -12.87 -9.94 23.28
C LYS A 27 -11.40 -9.59 23.24
N ASN A 28 -10.79 -9.53 22.07
CA ASN A 28 -9.37 -9.29 21.87
C ASN A 28 -9.11 -8.56 20.54
N GLU A 29 -7.84 -8.27 20.28
CA GLU A 29 -7.30 -7.58 19.12
C GLU A 29 -7.58 -8.33 17.80
N ASN A 30 -7.50 -9.67 17.79
CA ASN A 30 -7.79 -10.49 16.61
C ASN A 30 -9.29 -10.45 16.26
N ASP A 31 -10.18 -10.51 17.27
CA ASP A 31 -11.63 -10.35 17.06
C ASP A 31 -11.97 -8.95 16.50
N TYR A 32 -11.27 -7.91 16.96
CA TYR A 32 -11.44 -6.55 16.44
C TYR A 32 -10.96 -6.45 14.99
N LEU A 33 -9.81 -7.06 14.66
CA LEU A 33 -9.27 -7.10 13.30
C LEU A 33 -10.19 -7.90 12.35
N LEU A 34 -10.74 -9.03 12.81
CA LEU A 34 -11.77 -9.79 12.09
C LEU A 34 -13.00 -8.93 11.81
N LYS A 35 -13.48 -8.17 12.80
CA LYS A 35 -14.60 -7.24 12.65
C LYS A 35 -14.30 -6.12 11.64
N LEU A 36 -13.10 -5.54 11.69
CA LEU A 36 -12.65 -4.51 10.75
C LEU A 36 -12.66 -5.03 9.30
N ARG A 37 -12.09 -6.22 9.07
CA ARG A 37 -12.10 -6.92 7.77
C ARG A 37 -13.52 -7.17 7.28
N ALA A 38 -14.39 -7.67 8.17
CA ALA A 38 -15.77 -8.01 7.84
C ALA A 38 -16.57 -6.77 7.42
N ASN A 39 -16.50 -5.68 8.19
CA ASN A 39 -17.16 -4.42 7.89
C ASN A 39 -16.69 -3.83 6.54
N ALA A 40 -15.37 -3.67 6.36
CA ALA A 40 -14.80 -3.15 5.10
C ALA A 40 -15.21 -3.98 3.86
N THR A 41 -15.38 -5.29 4.03
CA THR A 41 -15.83 -6.19 2.95
C THR A 41 -17.31 -6.01 2.60
N ILE A 42 -18.20 -5.88 3.59
CA ILE A 42 -19.65 -5.76 3.34
C ILE A 42 -20.08 -4.35 2.93
N GLU A 43 -19.33 -3.32 3.34
CA GLU A 43 -19.58 -1.92 2.97
C GLU A 43 -19.28 -1.65 1.49
N HIS A 44 -18.40 -2.42 0.85
CA HIS A 44 -17.93 -2.17 -0.52
C HIS A 44 -18.26 -3.31 -1.49
N ILE A 45 -19.33 -3.16 -2.27
CA ILE A 45 -19.91 -4.22 -3.13
C ILE A 45 -18.90 -4.91 -4.07
N ARG A 46 -17.91 -4.20 -4.62
CA ARG A 46 -16.88 -4.78 -5.50
C ARG A 46 -15.92 -5.70 -4.72
N ILE A 47 -15.58 -5.33 -3.48
CA ILE A 47 -14.75 -6.15 -2.58
C ILE A 47 -15.58 -7.36 -2.11
N HIS A 48 -16.85 -7.15 -1.73
CA HIS A 48 -17.77 -8.25 -1.41
C HIS A 48 -17.87 -9.30 -2.54
N ARG A 49 -17.94 -8.86 -3.81
CA ARG A 49 -17.89 -9.78 -4.97
C ARG A 49 -16.59 -10.60 -4.99
N VAL A 50 -15.43 -10.00 -4.72
CA VAL A 50 -14.14 -10.72 -4.63
C VAL A 50 -14.18 -11.79 -3.55
N PHE A 51 -14.62 -11.49 -2.33
CA PHE A 51 -14.70 -12.49 -1.27
C PHE A 51 -15.70 -13.61 -1.61
N LEU A 52 -16.82 -13.32 -2.29
CA LEU A 52 -17.72 -14.36 -2.81
C LEU A 52 -17.05 -15.25 -3.88
N ALA A 53 -16.14 -14.71 -4.69
CA ALA A 53 -15.36 -15.48 -5.66
C ALA A 53 -14.28 -16.34 -4.98
N ARG A 54 -13.51 -15.76 -4.05
CA ARG A 54 -12.53 -16.48 -3.20
C ARG A 54 -13.20 -17.64 -2.44
N MET A 55 -14.37 -17.40 -1.84
CA MET A 55 -15.17 -18.45 -1.17
C MET A 55 -15.58 -19.59 -2.11
N ARG A 56 -16.06 -19.28 -3.32
CA ARG A 56 -16.43 -20.31 -4.30
C ARG A 56 -15.23 -21.13 -4.79
N ALA A 57 -14.04 -20.53 -4.82
CA ALA A 57 -12.80 -21.24 -5.15
C ALA A 57 -12.34 -22.15 -3.99
N GLY A 58 -12.38 -21.65 -2.74
CA GLY A 58 -12.00 -22.40 -1.53
C GLY A 58 -12.98 -23.51 -1.11
N LYS A 59 -14.25 -23.43 -1.53
CA LYS A 59 -15.29 -24.44 -1.26
C LYS A 59 -15.44 -24.75 0.24
N ASP A 60 -15.20 -26.00 0.64
CA ASP A 60 -15.40 -26.50 2.00
C ASP A 60 -14.28 -26.06 2.97
N ASP A 61 -13.11 -25.66 2.44
CA ASP A 61 -11.96 -25.18 3.22
C ASP A 61 -11.98 -23.64 3.45
N TRP A 62 -13.10 -22.97 3.16
CA TRP A 62 -13.23 -21.53 3.29
C TRP A 62 -13.27 -21.05 4.75
N SER A 63 -12.40 -20.11 5.09
CA SER A 63 -12.51 -19.23 6.28
C SER A 63 -12.30 -17.79 5.82
N PHE A 64 -13.20 -16.91 6.29
CA PHE A 64 -13.09 -15.49 5.99
C PHE A 64 -11.83 -14.89 6.63
N GLU A 65 -11.56 -15.19 7.89
CA GLU A 65 -10.35 -14.75 8.61
C GLU A 65 -9.06 -15.22 7.92
N SER A 66 -9.02 -16.50 7.53
CA SER A 66 -7.82 -17.08 6.89
C SER A 66 -7.58 -16.56 5.46
N SER A 67 -8.61 -16.03 4.78
CA SER A 67 -8.48 -15.48 3.43
C SER A 67 -7.67 -14.17 3.34
N PHE A 68 -7.30 -13.58 4.48
CA PHE A 68 -6.38 -12.42 4.58
C PHE A 68 -4.94 -12.80 4.95
N LYS A 69 -4.62 -14.10 5.06
CA LYS A 69 -3.24 -14.54 5.36
C LYS A 69 -2.29 -14.08 4.27
N TYR A 70 -1.14 -13.56 4.69
CA TYR A 70 -0.11 -13.07 3.80
C TYR A 70 1.26 -13.23 4.45
N ASP A 71 2.04 -14.19 3.94
CA ASP A 71 3.27 -14.70 4.53
C ASP A 71 4.35 -13.64 4.77
N VAL A 72 4.24 -12.45 4.15
CA VAL A 72 5.18 -11.34 4.36
C VAL A 72 5.11 -10.78 5.80
N PHE A 73 3.95 -10.86 6.47
CA PHE A 73 3.87 -10.55 7.91
C PHE A 73 4.68 -11.55 8.75
N GLU A 74 4.56 -12.84 8.45
CA GLU A 74 5.34 -13.88 9.15
C GLU A 74 6.84 -13.79 8.80
N LYS A 75 7.19 -13.47 7.55
CA LYS A 75 8.55 -13.17 7.09
C LYS A 75 9.17 -12.04 7.90
N TYR A 76 8.45 -10.93 8.11
CA TYR A 76 8.91 -9.83 8.97
C TYR A 76 9.18 -10.30 10.40
N LEU A 77 8.20 -10.94 11.05
CA LEU A 77 8.32 -11.41 12.43
C LEU A 77 9.41 -12.47 12.63
N ASN A 78 9.76 -13.21 11.57
CA ASN A 78 10.87 -14.18 11.56
C ASN A 78 12.23 -13.53 11.29
N ASN A 79 12.28 -12.31 10.78
CA ASN A 79 13.51 -11.51 10.65
C ASN A 79 13.82 -10.69 11.93
N LEU A 80 12.93 -10.67 12.93
CA LEU A 80 13.19 -9.99 14.20
C LEU A 80 14.05 -10.84 15.14
N SER A 81 14.82 -10.18 16.01
CA SER A 81 15.44 -10.87 17.16
C SER A 81 14.38 -11.47 18.08
N ASP A 82 14.69 -12.60 18.76
CA ASP A 82 13.75 -13.29 19.67
C ASP A 82 13.06 -12.34 20.66
N LYS A 83 13.82 -11.37 21.20
CA LYS A 83 13.32 -10.36 22.15
C LYS A 83 12.33 -9.39 21.50
N ASP A 84 12.65 -8.87 20.31
CA ASP A 84 11.76 -7.93 19.61
C ASP A 84 10.52 -8.65 19.06
N LYS A 85 10.65 -9.94 18.72
CA LYS A 85 9.51 -10.82 18.39
C LYS A 85 8.60 -11.04 19.59
N GLU A 86 9.14 -11.41 20.75
CA GLU A 86 8.38 -11.56 22.01
C GLU A 86 7.65 -10.26 22.40
N TYR A 87 8.26 -9.10 22.14
CA TYR A 87 7.66 -7.79 22.41
C TYR A 87 6.42 -7.47 21.55
N VAL A 88 6.29 -8.10 20.37
CA VAL A 88 5.19 -7.84 19.42
C VAL A 88 4.28 -9.04 19.14
N ASP A 89 4.56 -10.21 19.73
CA ASP A 89 3.81 -11.46 19.53
C ASP A 89 2.30 -11.34 19.81
N SER A 90 1.91 -10.45 20.72
CA SER A 90 0.50 -10.19 21.04
C SER A 90 -0.21 -9.20 20.12
N ILE A 91 0.50 -8.53 19.20
CA ILE A 91 -0.09 -7.51 18.32
C ILE A 91 -0.80 -8.20 17.16
N ALA A 92 -2.14 -8.16 17.15
CA ALA A 92 -2.91 -8.64 16.00
C ALA A 92 -2.58 -7.80 14.77
N SER A 93 -2.20 -8.47 13.67
CA SER A 93 -1.81 -7.80 12.44
C SER A 93 -2.24 -8.53 11.18
N GLY A 94 -2.13 -7.85 10.04
CA GLY A 94 -2.34 -8.45 8.72
C GLY A 94 -3.02 -7.51 7.73
N LEU A 95 -3.48 -8.08 6.61
CA LEU A 95 -4.18 -7.32 5.58
C LEU A 95 -5.62 -6.97 5.96
N VAL A 96 -6.12 -5.86 5.42
CA VAL A 96 -7.53 -5.47 5.36
C VAL A 96 -7.84 -5.05 3.92
N PHE A 97 -8.88 -5.58 3.28
CA PHE A 97 -9.26 -5.14 1.94
C PHE A 97 -10.29 -4.01 2.04
N CYS A 98 -9.86 -2.78 1.77
CA CYS A 98 -10.68 -1.57 1.79
C CYS A 98 -10.32 -0.64 0.62
N ASN A 99 -11.19 0.30 0.28
CA ASN A 99 -10.93 1.33 -0.74
C ASN A 99 -10.04 2.48 -0.25
N ASP A 100 -9.28 2.26 0.82
CA ASP A 100 -8.36 3.23 1.40
C ASP A 100 -6.96 2.60 1.49
N PRO A 101 -6.12 2.75 0.45
CA PRO A 101 -4.84 2.04 0.38
C PRO A 101 -3.80 2.70 1.29
N ASN A 102 -3.70 2.24 2.54
CA ASN A 102 -2.70 2.72 3.51
C ASN A 102 -2.26 1.62 4.51
N GLY A 103 -1.13 1.84 5.18
CA GLY A 103 -0.76 1.21 6.45
C GLY A 103 -1.29 2.03 7.63
N ARG A 104 -1.62 1.37 8.76
CA ARG A 104 -2.04 2.01 10.02
C ARG A 104 -1.71 1.16 11.24
N ILE A 105 -1.32 1.82 12.32
CA ILE A 105 -1.50 1.31 13.69
C ILE A 105 -2.82 1.87 14.26
N ILE A 106 -3.71 0.99 14.74
CA ILE A 106 -5.01 1.38 15.29
C ILE A 106 -5.05 1.04 16.78
N ASN A 107 -5.23 2.06 17.62
CA ASN A 107 -5.45 1.88 19.05
C ASN A 107 -6.91 1.44 19.32
N THR A 108 -7.07 0.27 19.95
CA THR A 108 -8.37 -0.31 20.29
C THR A 108 -8.51 -0.51 21.81
N PRO A 109 -9.73 -0.65 22.34
CA PRO A 109 -9.94 -0.96 23.76
C PRO A 109 -9.33 -2.29 24.25
N TYR A 110 -8.86 -3.13 23.33
CA TYR A 110 -8.29 -4.46 23.61
C TYR A 110 -6.76 -4.46 23.55
N GLY A 111 -6.18 -3.56 22.75
CA GLY A 111 -4.76 -3.48 22.42
C GLY A 111 -4.57 -2.73 21.09
N ASN A 112 -3.31 -2.57 20.67
CA ASN A 112 -3.00 -1.99 19.36
C ASN A 112 -3.04 -3.09 18.28
N ILE A 113 -3.49 -2.73 17.07
CA ILE A 113 -3.42 -3.61 15.89
C ILE A 113 -2.66 -2.92 14.76
N ILE A 114 -1.98 -3.70 13.91
CA ILE A 114 -1.22 -3.19 12.76
C ILE A 114 -1.84 -3.73 11.47
N THR A 115 -2.30 -2.83 10.61
CA THR A 115 -3.03 -3.19 9.38
C THR A 115 -2.41 -2.56 8.15
N LEU A 116 -2.27 -3.34 7.08
CA LEU A 116 -1.99 -2.80 5.74
C LEU A 116 -3.18 -3.09 4.81
N SER A 117 -3.46 -2.16 3.91
CA SER A 117 -4.51 -2.34 2.91
C SER A 117 -4.10 -3.33 1.82
N GLU A 118 -4.96 -4.30 1.51
CA GLU A 118 -4.76 -5.20 0.36
C GLU A 118 -4.77 -4.43 -0.97
N SER A 119 -5.50 -3.30 -1.04
CA SER A 119 -5.48 -2.39 -2.19
C SER A 119 -4.09 -1.83 -2.50
N LEU A 120 -3.22 -1.73 -1.49
CA LEU A 120 -1.85 -1.27 -1.67
C LEU A 120 -1.00 -2.29 -2.45
N LYS A 121 -1.28 -3.60 -2.32
CA LYS A 121 -0.61 -4.64 -3.13
C LYS A 121 -0.92 -4.46 -4.62
N TYR A 122 -2.17 -4.17 -4.98
CA TYR A 122 -2.54 -3.92 -6.37
C TYR A 122 -1.94 -2.60 -6.89
N PHE A 123 -1.86 -1.55 -6.07
CA PHE A 123 -1.10 -0.33 -6.43
C PHE A 123 0.36 -0.66 -6.77
N LEU A 124 1.07 -1.38 -5.88
CA LEU A 124 2.46 -1.77 -6.10
C LEU A 124 2.63 -2.68 -7.32
N TYR A 125 1.71 -3.63 -7.54
CA TYR A 125 1.69 -4.49 -8.72
C TYR A 125 1.67 -3.66 -10.02
N PHE A 126 0.72 -2.74 -10.15
CA PHE A 126 0.57 -1.95 -11.37
C PHE A 126 1.65 -0.87 -11.52
N MET A 127 2.19 -0.32 -10.42
CA MET A 127 3.36 0.58 -10.49
C MET A 127 4.62 -0.17 -10.93
N ASN A 128 4.91 -1.36 -10.37
CA ASN A 128 6.06 -2.17 -10.79
C ASN A 128 5.93 -2.61 -12.25
N LEU A 129 4.73 -3.00 -12.71
CA LEU A 129 4.48 -3.33 -14.12
C LEU A 129 4.73 -2.12 -15.05
N ALA A 130 4.46 -0.90 -14.59
CA ALA A 130 4.77 0.32 -15.35
C ALA A 130 6.27 0.66 -15.37
N PHE A 131 6.97 0.52 -14.24
CA PHE A 131 8.33 1.05 -14.04
C PHE A 131 9.47 0.05 -14.25
N VAL A 132 9.28 -1.22 -13.91
CA VAL A 132 10.37 -2.19 -13.89
C VAL A 132 10.65 -2.70 -15.30
N ASN A 133 11.94 -2.89 -15.60
CA ASN A 133 12.40 -3.68 -16.73
C ASN A 133 12.72 -5.08 -16.20
N PHE A 134 11.82 -6.02 -16.46
CA PHE A 134 11.95 -7.42 -16.11
C PHE A 134 13.01 -8.08 -16.97
N ASN A 135 13.71 -9.09 -16.45
CA ASN A 135 14.70 -9.85 -17.22
C ASN A 135 14.03 -10.93 -18.09
N ALA A 136 12.94 -10.55 -18.76
CA ALA A 136 12.13 -11.40 -19.61
C ALA A 136 12.42 -11.14 -21.09
N ASP A 137 12.28 -12.18 -21.92
CA ASP A 137 12.34 -12.05 -23.40
C ASP A 137 11.13 -11.27 -23.98
N VAL A 138 10.20 -10.80 -23.13
CA VAL A 138 8.98 -10.07 -23.51
C VAL A 138 9.12 -8.60 -23.12
N GLU A 139 9.23 -7.74 -24.14
CA GLU A 139 9.14 -6.28 -23.97
C GLU A 139 7.70 -5.88 -23.60
N ILE A 140 7.54 -5.06 -22.54
CA ILE A 140 6.23 -4.52 -22.15
C ILE A 140 5.93 -3.29 -23.04
N PRO A 141 4.83 -3.29 -23.82
CA PRO A 141 4.47 -2.15 -24.66
C PRO A 141 4.21 -0.88 -23.86
N ASP A 142 4.59 0.28 -24.41
CA ASP A 142 4.40 1.59 -23.75
C ASP A 142 2.95 1.86 -23.33
N ASN A 143 1.97 1.45 -24.14
CA ASN A 143 0.55 1.61 -23.81
C ASN A 143 0.09 0.69 -22.66
N VAL A 144 0.73 -0.46 -22.45
CA VAL A 144 0.50 -1.34 -21.30
C VAL A 144 1.10 -0.70 -20.06
N ARG A 145 2.34 -0.18 -20.13
CA ARG A 145 2.98 0.55 -19.02
C ARG A 145 2.16 1.76 -18.60
N PHE A 146 1.69 2.56 -19.55
CA PHE A 146 0.85 3.73 -19.29
C PHE A 146 -0.52 3.36 -18.70
N CYS A 147 -1.17 2.31 -19.21
CA CYS A 147 -2.42 1.83 -18.62
C CYS A 147 -2.21 1.28 -17.20
N ALA A 148 -1.14 0.53 -16.94
CA ALA A 148 -0.79 0.03 -15.61
C ALA A 148 -0.59 1.19 -14.62
N LEU A 149 0.23 2.17 -14.98
CA LEU A 149 0.42 3.41 -14.22
C LEU A 149 -0.92 4.10 -13.88
N LYS A 150 -1.82 4.22 -14.86
CA LYS A 150 -3.14 4.83 -14.67
C LYS A 150 -4.05 4.03 -13.75
N ILE A 151 -4.07 2.70 -13.87
CA ILE A 151 -4.79 1.80 -12.95
C ILE A 151 -4.25 1.97 -11.52
N ALA A 152 -2.93 1.94 -11.34
CA ALA A 152 -2.28 2.09 -10.04
C ALA A 152 -2.69 3.40 -9.35
N LEU A 153 -2.57 4.53 -10.07
CA LEU A 153 -2.89 5.84 -9.54
C LEU A 153 -4.39 5.97 -9.24
N ARG A 154 -5.28 5.40 -10.07
CA ARG A 154 -6.74 5.37 -9.81
C ARG A 154 -7.11 4.54 -8.58
N ILE A 155 -6.36 3.49 -8.22
CA ILE A 155 -6.52 2.79 -6.92
C ILE A 155 -6.28 3.77 -5.77
N MET A 156 -5.20 4.55 -5.84
CA MET A 156 -4.83 5.53 -4.80
C MET A 156 -5.71 6.79 -4.79
N LEU A 157 -6.41 7.08 -5.90
CA LEU A 157 -7.44 8.11 -6.03
C LEU A 157 -8.85 7.60 -5.67
N LYS A 158 -9.00 6.30 -5.37
CA LYS A 158 -10.28 5.63 -5.07
C LYS A 158 -11.28 5.60 -6.23
N SER A 159 -10.84 5.90 -7.45
CA SER A 159 -11.65 5.82 -8.67
C SER A 159 -11.53 4.46 -9.39
N GLU A 160 -10.53 3.62 -9.07
CA GLU A 160 -10.44 2.29 -9.65
C GLU A 160 -11.35 1.26 -8.95
N SER A 161 -12.01 0.41 -9.74
CA SER A 161 -12.74 -0.75 -9.23
C SER A 161 -11.80 -1.84 -8.71
N LEU A 162 -12.05 -2.32 -7.50
CA LEU A 162 -11.15 -3.23 -6.76
C LEU A 162 -11.44 -4.72 -6.95
N ASP A 163 -12.13 -5.11 -8.02
CA ASP A 163 -12.52 -6.50 -8.28
C ASP A 163 -11.54 -7.30 -9.16
N PHE A 164 -10.24 -7.08 -8.93
CA PHE A 164 -9.11 -7.61 -9.70
C PHE A 164 -9.06 -9.15 -9.78
N ASP A 165 -9.34 -9.87 -8.69
CA ASP A 165 -9.37 -11.35 -8.69
C ASP A 165 -10.42 -11.96 -9.62
N ILE A 166 -11.42 -11.18 -10.04
CA ILE A 166 -12.48 -11.58 -10.96
C ILE A 166 -12.21 -11.05 -12.37
N ASP A 167 -11.35 -10.03 -12.49
CA ASP A 167 -11.18 -9.18 -13.66
C ASP A 167 -9.82 -8.46 -13.55
N PRO A 168 -8.74 -9.14 -13.94
CA PRO A 168 -7.36 -8.72 -13.65
C PRO A 168 -6.87 -7.55 -14.49
N ARG A 169 -7.76 -6.88 -15.25
CA ARG A 169 -7.48 -5.79 -16.21
C ARG A 169 -6.63 -6.18 -17.42
N GLY A 170 -6.00 -7.35 -17.42
CA GLY A 170 -5.34 -7.94 -18.59
C GLY A 170 -4.73 -9.30 -18.31
N GLU A 171 -4.01 -9.81 -19.31
CA GLU A 171 -3.28 -11.09 -19.29
C GLU A 171 -1.77 -10.76 -19.30
N VAL A 172 -1.13 -10.74 -18.12
CA VAL A 172 0.32 -10.49 -17.98
C VAL A 172 1.09 -11.81 -18.15
N PRO A 173 2.23 -11.83 -18.86
CA PRO A 173 3.07 -13.03 -19.01
C PRO A 173 3.54 -13.62 -17.67
N GLU A 174 3.59 -14.96 -17.58
CA GLU A 174 3.91 -15.66 -16.32
C GLU A 174 5.34 -15.34 -15.82
N GLU A 175 6.29 -15.12 -16.72
CA GLU A 175 7.65 -14.73 -16.39
C GLU A 175 7.71 -13.38 -15.67
N ILE A 176 6.84 -12.43 -16.08
CA ILE A 176 6.72 -11.10 -15.49
C ILE A 176 5.97 -11.18 -14.16
N GLU A 177 4.89 -11.97 -14.08
CA GLU A 177 4.16 -12.25 -12.82
C GLU A 177 5.08 -12.79 -11.71
N GLN A 178 5.96 -13.74 -12.04
CA GLN A 178 6.89 -14.34 -11.07
C GLN A 178 7.95 -13.35 -10.56
N GLU A 179 8.37 -12.38 -11.37
CA GLU A 179 9.26 -11.30 -10.92
C GLU A 179 8.48 -10.22 -10.14
N LEU A 180 7.31 -9.79 -10.63
CA LEU A 180 6.41 -8.83 -9.97
C LEU A 180 6.13 -9.19 -8.51
N SER A 181 5.77 -10.46 -8.25
CA SER A 181 5.49 -10.92 -6.88
C SER A 181 6.65 -10.67 -5.92
N ARG A 182 7.91 -10.76 -6.38
CA ARG A 182 9.09 -10.53 -5.53
C ARG A 182 9.27 -9.06 -5.20
N TYR A 183 9.09 -8.17 -6.19
CA TYR A 183 9.14 -6.72 -5.97
C TYR A 183 8.03 -6.27 -5.01
N ILE A 184 6.80 -6.76 -5.20
CA ILE A 184 5.67 -6.47 -4.32
C ILE A 184 5.95 -6.98 -2.91
N ASP A 185 6.42 -8.21 -2.73
CA ASP A 185 6.67 -8.79 -1.40
C ASP A 185 7.82 -8.09 -0.64
N ASP A 186 8.87 -7.65 -1.32
CA ASP A 186 9.96 -6.89 -0.68
C ASP A 186 9.53 -5.43 -0.39
N GLN A 187 8.65 -4.81 -1.20
CA GLN A 187 8.02 -3.51 -0.88
C GLN A 187 7.02 -3.61 0.28
N MET A 188 6.17 -4.63 0.27
CA MET A 188 5.24 -4.90 1.37
C MET A 188 5.98 -5.25 2.67
N LEU A 189 7.14 -5.90 2.59
CA LEU A 189 7.99 -6.16 3.77
C LEU A 189 8.50 -4.85 4.38
N PHE A 190 8.97 -3.92 3.55
CA PHE A 190 9.37 -2.58 4.03
C PHE A 190 8.20 -1.86 4.71
N LEU A 191 7.01 -1.87 4.10
CA LEU A 191 5.82 -1.19 4.63
C LEU A 191 5.30 -1.82 5.94
N ILE A 192 5.29 -3.15 6.03
CA ILE A 192 4.97 -3.85 7.28
C ILE A 192 5.99 -3.46 8.35
N ALA A 193 7.28 -3.52 8.03
CA ALA A 193 8.33 -3.16 8.96
C ALA A 193 8.23 -1.70 9.44
N HIS A 194 7.85 -0.77 8.55
CA HIS A 194 7.64 0.65 8.87
C HIS A 194 6.54 0.87 9.92
N GLU A 195 5.38 0.22 9.77
CA GLU A 195 4.30 0.29 10.77
C GLU A 195 4.74 -0.30 12.12
N TYR A 196 5.47 -1.42 12.12
CA TYR A 196 6.02 -1.97 13.36
C TYR A 196 7.09 -1.05 13.97
N SER A 197 7.92 -0.37 13.17
CA SER A 197 8.91 0.60 13.67
C SER A 197 8.26 1.78 14.38
N HIS A 198 7.15 2.32 13.89
CA HIS A 198 6.38 3.33 14.62
C HIS A 198 5.89 2.81 15.99
N TYR A 199 5.53 1.53 16.11
CA TYR A 199 5.21 0.90 17.39
C TYR A 199 6.45 0.75 18.29
N PHE A 200 7.57 0.22 17.77
CA PHE A 200 8.82 0.01 18.52
C PHE A 200 9.44 1.32 19.05
N LEU A 201 9.41 2.38 18.24
CA LEU A 201 9.94 3.70 18.58
C LEU A 201 8.96 4.52 19.44
N GLY A 202 7.74 4.02 19.68
CA GLY A 202 6.74 4.67 20.52
C GLY A 202 6.10 5.90 19.88
N HIS A 203 6.00 5.96 18.55
CA HIS A 203 5.41 7.07 17.79
C HIS A 203 3.87 7.17 17.90
N MET A 204 3.30 6.58 18.95
CA MET A 204 1.88 6.35 19.19
C MET A 204 1.15 7.54 19.86
N ASP A 205 1.81 8.69 20.02
CA ASP A 205 1.25 9.80 20.80
C ASP A 205 -0.02 10.38 20.17
N ASN A 206 -1.05 10.55 21.01
CA ASN A 206 -2.46 10.77 20.64
C ASN A 206 -2.78 12.06 19.86
N ALA A 207 -1.77 12.84 19.44
CA ALA A 207 -1.94 14.00 18.57
C ALA A 207 -1.83 13.66 17.07
N ASN A 208 -1.16 12.54 16.72
CA ASN A 208 -0.96 12.11 15.33
C ASN A 208 -1.99 11.07 14.86
N LEU A 209 -2.84 10.55 15.77
CA LEU A 209 -3.96 9.65 15.47
C LEU A 209 -5.19 10.45 15.01
N ILE A 210 -5.11 11.07 13.84
CA ILE A 210 -6.25 11.69 13.16
C ILE A 210 -6.52 10.91 11.87
N ASP A 211 -7.75 10.40 11.74
CA ASP A 211 -8.32 10.01 10.46
C ASP A 211 -8.44 11.26 9.56
N ASP A 212 -7.42 11.55 8.74
CA ASP A 212 -7.60 11.83 7.30
C ASP A 212 -6.27 11.93 6.54
N VAL A 213 -6.36 11.82 5.22
CA VAL A 213 -5.29 12.19 4.28
C VAL A 213 -5.24 13.73 4.17
N MET A 214 -4.08 14.33 4.47
CA MET A 214 -3.67 15.72 4.13
C MET A 214 -4.62 16.89 4.47
N HIS A 215 -4.22 17.86 5.33
CA HIS A 215 -4.58 19.30 5.19
C HIS A 215 -3.91 20.30 6.20
N HIS A 216 -3.17 21.32 5.68
CA HIS A 216 -2.79 22.66 6.27
C HIS A 216 -1.84 22.78 7.52
N ALA A 217 -1.20 23.93 7.88
CA ALA A 217 -0.59 25.09 7.16
C ALA A 217 0.26 26.04 8.10
N ILE A 218 1.08 26.95 7.54
CA ILE A 218 1.85 28.13 8.09
C ILE A 218 3.08 27.83 9.03
N GLU A 219 4.34 28.27 8.80
CA GLU A 219 4.83 29.65 8.63
C GLU A 219 6.16 29.91 7.86
N ASP A 220 6.14 31.05 7.16
CA ASP A 220 7.15 32.11 6.90
C ASP A 220 8.37 32.04 5.94
N ILE A 221 8.67 33.25 5.44
CA ILE A 221 9.53 33.59 4.30
C ILE A 221 10.85 34.20 4.77
N ASP A 222 11.99 33.52 4.55
CA ASP A 222 13.18 34.15 3.96
C ASP A 222 14.19 33.11 3.43
N GLY A 223 15.10 33.53 2.55
CA GLY A 223 16.02 32.66 1.83
C GLY A 223 17.11 32.01 2.70
N LYS A 224 17.33 30.71 2.49
CA LYS A 224 18.44 29.88 3.02
C LYS A 224 18.43 29.62 4.54
N THR A 225 17.36 29.01 5.02
CA THR A 225 17.35 28.27 6.29
C THR A 225 17.67 26.78 6.08
N PRO A 226 18.24 26.07 7.08
CA PRO A 226 18.35 24.61 7.06
C PRO A 226 16.97 23.94 6.93
N LYS A 227 16.88 22.77 6.27
CA LYS A 227 15.70 21.89 6.36
C LYS A 227 15.57 21.42 7.81
N TYR A 228 14.73 22.08 8.61
CA TYR A 228 14.31 21.61 9.92
C TYR A 228 13.06 20.75 9.75
N PHE A 229 13.20 19.43 9.97
CA PHE A 229 12.04 18.55 10.01
C PHE A 229 11.18 18.83 11.25
N THR A 230 9.85 18.73 11.10
CA THR A 230 8.95 18.70 12.26
C THR A 230 9.16 17.41 13.07
N HIS A 231 8.62 17.35 14.29
CA HIS A 231 8.70 16.12 15.10
C HIS A 231 8.08 14.91 14.38
N GLY A 232 6.90 15.07 13.77
CA GLY A 232 6.28 14.01 12.96
C GLY A 232 7.12 13.62 11.76
N GLN A 233 7.72 14.59 11.07
CA GLN A 233 8.63 14.30 9.95
C GLN A 233 9.87 13.51 10.38
N GLN A 234 10.46 13.81 11.54
CA GLN A 234 11.57 13.03 12.08
C GLN A 234 11.14 11.61 12.46
N GLN A 235 9.95 11.44 13.05
CA GLN A 235 9.39 10.12 13.37
C GLN A 235 9.24 9.23 12.12
N GLU A 236 8.85 9.78 10.98
CA GLU A 236 8.78 9.05 9.71
C GLU A 236 10.17 8.59 9.23
N LEU A 237 11.17 9.49 9.27
CA LEU A 237 12.54 9.18 8.85
C LEU A 237 13.22 8.15 9.78
N ASP A 238 12.95 8.24 11.08
CA ASP A 238 13.43 7.29 12.08
C ASP A 238 12.77 5.91 11.87
N ALA A 239 11.46 5.88 11.57
CA ALA A 239 10.74 4.64 11.27
C ALA A 239 11.19 3.99 9.95
N ASP A 240 11.49 4.77 8.89
CA ASP A 240 12.07 4.26 7.63
C ASP A 240 13.41 3.56 7.85
N VAL A 241 14.27 4.17 8.67
CA VAL A 241 15.58 3.64 9.01
C VAL A 241 15.46 2.41 9.91
N ASP A 242 14.61 2.45 10.93
CA ASP A 242 14.38 1.36 11.86
C ASP A 242 13.76 0.12 11.18
N ALA A 243 12.86 0.33 10.21
CA ALA A 243 12.20 -0.73 9.44
C ALA A 243 13.19 -1.69 8.78
N ILE A 244 14.36 -1.18 8.39
CA ILE A 244 15.42 -1.94 7.74
C ILE A 244 16.47 -2.41 8.75
N ASN A 245 16.91 -1.57 9.70
CA ASN A 245 17.98 -1.95 10.65
C ASN A 245 17.53 -2.89 11.79
N ARG A 246 16.24 -2.94 12.13
CA ARG A 246 15.72 -3.79 13.22
C ARG A 246 15.68 -5.28 12.83
N GLN A 247 15.61 -5.55 11.53
CA GLN A 247 15.60 -6.91 10.98
C GLN A 247 17.02 -7.49 10.90
N ASP A 248 17.20 -8.75 11.28
CA ASP A 248 18.42 -9.53 11.10
C ASP A 248 18.56 -9.96 9.63
N LEU A 249 18.97 -9.01 8.79
CA LEU A 249 19.10 -9.16 7.35
C LEU A 249 20.56 -9.31 6.92
N SER A 250 20.80 -10.24 6.00
CA SER A 250 22.05 -10.25 5.24
C SER A 250 22.19 -9.00 4.36
N GLU A 251 23.41 -8.56 4.08
CA GLU A 251 23.68 -7.39 3.24
C GLU A 251 22.95 -7.40 1.88
N PRO A 252 22.86 -8.52 1.13
CA PRO A 252 22.05 -8.56 -0.10
C PRO A 252 20.54 -8.42 0.14
N ALA A 253 20.04 -8.77 1.33
CA ALA A 253 18.65 -8.52 1.70
C ALA A 253 18.43 -7.05 2.11
N VAL A 254 19.35 -6.44 2.86
CA VAL A 254 19.34 -4.99 3.13
C VAL A 254 19.29 -4.20 1.82
N HIS A 255 20.16 -4.51 0.86
CA HIS A 255 20.15 -3.88 -0.47
C HIS A 255 18.76 -3.97 -1.13
N ARG A 256 18.15 -5.18 -1.21
CA ARG A 256 16.81 -5.33 -1.82
C ARG A 256 15.74 -4.50 -1.13
N ILE A 257 15.71 -4.47 0.21
CA ILE A 257 14.68 -3.73 0.95
C ILE A 257 14.90 -2.21 0.84
N VAL A 258 16.15 -1.73 0.83
CA VAL A 258 16.48 -0.33 0.52
C VAL A 258 16.02 0.03 -0.91
N THR A 259 16.31 -0.81 -1.91
CA THR A 259 15.82 -0.61 -3.29
C THR A 259 14.29 -0.59 -3.35
N ALA A 260 13.61 -1.53 -2.67
CA ALA A 260 12.15 -1.59 -2.63
C ALA A 260 11.53 -0.32 -2.03
N ALA A 261 12.10 0.21 -0.94
CA ALA A 261 11.70 1.46 -0.32
C ALA A 261 11.94 2.68 -1.24
N ILE A 262 13.07 2.72 -1.95
CA ILE A 262 13.37 3.77 -2.94
C ILE A 262 12.33 3.79 -4.06
N PHE A 263 11.99 2.62 -4.64
CA PHE A 263 10.93 2.52 -5.64
C PHE A 263 9.56 2.91 -5.07
N PHE A 264 9.24 2.51 -3.84
CA PHE A 264 8.01 2.92 -3.18
C PHE A 264 7.91 4.46 -3.06
N PHE A 265 8.94 5.13 -2.58
CA PHE A 265 8.91 6.59 -2.45
C PHE A 265 8.87 7.31 -3.81
N ALA A 266 9.55 6.79 -4.83
CA ALA A 266 9.39 7.26 -6.20
C ALA A 266 7.93 7.16 -6.70
N TYR A 267 7.23 6.06 -6.38
CA TYR A 267 5.82 5.89 -6.72
C TYR A 267 4.89 6.85 -5.96
N ILE A 268 5.20 7.16 -4.70
CA ILE A 268 4.42 8.14 -3.92
C ILE A 268 4.65 9.57 -4.40
N ASP A 269 5.84 9.93 -4.91
CA ASP A 269 6.06 11.27 -5.50
C ASP A 269 5.22 11.50 -6.78
N ILE A 270 5.08 10.48 -7.62
CA ILE A 270 4.19 10.52 -8.80
C ILE A 270 2.73 10.69 -8.36
N LEU A 271 2.28 9.88 -7.39
CA LEU A 271 0.92 9.97 -6.84
C LEU A 271 0.63 11.37 -6.28
N LYS A 272 1.61 11.96 -5.59
CA LYS A 272 1.51 13.31 -5.04
C LYS A 272 1.30 14.33 -6.15
N SER A 273 2.14 14.32 -7.19
CA SER A 273 2.02 15.18 -8.38
C SER A 273 0.65 15.05 -9.09
N VAL A 274 0.15 13.82 -9.22
CA VAL A 274 -1.17 13.53 -9.81
C VAL A 274 -2.32 14.09 -8.96
N ARG A 275 -2.26 13.90 -7.63
CA ARG A 275 -3.23 14.48 -6.70
C ARG A 275 -3.22 16.00 -6.73
N GLU A 276 -2.03 16.61 -6.77
CA GLU A 276 -1.85 18.06 -6.83
C GLU A 276 -2.40 18.70 -8.12
N GLN A 277 -2.55 17.94 -9.21
CA GLN A 277 -3.22 18.38 -10.44
C GLN A 277 -4.75 18.19 -10.39
N ILE A 278 -5.21 17.05 -9.88
CA ILE A 278 -6.65 16.70 -9.85
C ILE A 278 -7.39 17.50 -8.77
N SER A 279 -6.80 17.62 -7.59
CA SER A 279 -7.33 18.39 -6.47
C SER A 279 -6.19 19.22 -5.86
N PRO A 280 -5.87 20.39 -6.46
CA PRO A 280 -4.79 21.24 -6.01
C PRO A 280 -4.92 21.59 -4.54
N SER A 281 -3.96 21.12 -3.74
CA SER A 281 -3.97 21.39 -2.31
C SER A 281 -3.61 22.85 -2.06
N PHE A 282 -4.56 23.64 -1.56
CA PHE A 282 -4.30 25.01 -1.11
C PHE A 282 -3.53 25.05 0.24
N SER A 283 -2.80 23.98 0.58
CA SER A 283 -2.16 23.74 1.87
C SER A 283 -0.64 23.64 1.78
N ILE A 284 0.07 24.40 2.63
CA ILE A 284 1.52 24.59 2.54
C ILE A 284 2.33 23.73 3.55
N ILE A 285 1.72 23.18 4.61
CA ILE A 285 2.43 22.27 5.55
C ILE A 285 2.32 20.82 5.09
N LYS A 286 3.44 20.11 5.22
CA LYS A 286 3.56 18.66 5.06
C LYS A 286 3.81 18.06 6.45
N THR A 287 2.91 17.19 6.92
CA THR A 287 3.05 16.46 8.19
C THR A 287 4.09 15.33 8.09
N HIS A 288 4.24 14.77 6.88
CA HIS A 288 5.30 13.82 6.51
C HIS A 288 6.38 14.55 5.71
N PRO A 289 7.62 14.03 5.61
CA PRO A 289 8.62 14.58 4.70
C PRO A 289 8.17 14.35 3.25
N ASP A 290 8.74 15.09 2.28
CA ASP A 290 8.50 14.75 0.87
C ASP A 290 8.98 13.31 0.59
N PRO A 291 8.34 12.55 -0.31
CA PRO A 291 8.80 11.20 -0.66
C PRO A 291 10.27 11.19 -1.12
N THR A 292 10.67 12.22 -1.88
CA THR A 292 12.06 12.46 -2.27
C THR A 292 12.99 12.71 -1.08
N ASP A 293 12.55 13.41 -0.02
CA ASP A 293 13.34 13.60 1.21
C ASP A 293 13.55 12.26 1.95
N ARG A 294 12.51 11.41 2.02
CA ARG A 294 12.60 10.06 2.63
C ARG A 294 13.54 9.15 1.85
N LEU A 295 13.43 9.19 0.52
CA LEU A 295 14.32 8.49 -0.42
C LEU A 295 15.78 8.95 -0.24
N GLU A 296 16.05 10.26 -0.28
CA GLU A 296 17.38 10.84 -0.06
C GLU A 296 17.95 10.44 1.31
N ASN A 297 17.12 10.44 2.37
CA ASN A 297 17.53 10.03 3.71
C ASN A 297 17.92 8.54 3.76
N LEU A 298 17.14 7.64 3.17
CA LEU A 298 17.48 6.22 3.08
C LEU A 298 18.77 5.99 2.30
N VAL A 299 18.91 6.59 1.11
CA VAL A 299 20.12 6.48 0.30
C VAL A 299 21.35 6.92 1.08
N LYS A 300 21.28 8.09 1.73
CA LYS A 300 22.39 8.62 2.55
C LYS A 300 22.68 7.80 3.80
N TYR A 301 21.67 7.21 4.43
CA TYR A 301 21.87 6.40 5.63
C TYR A 301 22.48 5.03 5.32
N PHE A 302 22.14 4.44 4.16
CA PHE A 302 22.56 3.10 3.77
C PHE A 302 23.74 3.06 2.78
N GLU A 303 24.24 4.19 2.27
CA GLU A 303 25.35 4.23 1.29
C GLU A 303 26.66 3.58 1.79
N ASP A 304 26.91 3.60 3.10
CA ASP A 304 28.05 2.93 3.75
C ASP A 304 27.73 1.51 4.27
N LYS A 305 26.47 1.04 4.11
CA LYS A 305 25.95 -0.21 4.70
C LYS A 305 25.63 -1.30 3.67
N CYS A 306 25.41 -0.93 2.42
CA CYS A 306 25.24 -1.83 1.28
C CYS A 306 25.63 -1.11 0.00
N GLU A 307 25.98 -1.86 -1.05
CA GLU A 307 26.29 -1.30 -2.38
C GLU A 307 25.04 -0.65 -3.00
N ILE A 308 24.89 0.67 -2.88
CA ILE A 308 23.78 1.42 -3.50
C ILE A 308 24.18 1.93 -4.89
N ASP A 309 23.44 1.49 -5.90
CA ASP A 309 23.59 1.97 -7.28
C ASP A 309 22.98 3.37 -7.46
N LYS A 310 23.83 4.38 -7.29
CA LYS A 310 23.47 5.79 -7.47
C LYS A 310 23.19 6.16 -8.94
N GLU A 311 23.68 5.39 -9.92
CA GLU A 311 23.39 5.66 -11.33
C GLU A 311 21.94 5.25 -11.64
N ASN A 312 21.54 4.04 -11.25
CA ASN A 312 20.17 3.57 -11.39
C ASN A 312 19.16 4.41 -10.59
N ILE A 313 19.52 4.95 -9.42
CA ILE A 313 18.66 5.90 -8.68
C ILE A 313 18.47 7.21 -9.48
N ASN A 314 19.53 7.76 -10.08
CA ASN A 314 19.40 8.97 -10.90
C ASN A 314 18.55 8.72 -12.17
N ILE A 315 18.67 7.53 -12.77
CA ILE A 315 17.82 7.10 -13.89
C ILE A 315 16.36 7.02 -13.44
N LEU A 316 16.07 6.38 -12.30
CA LEU A 316 14.72 6.30 -11.73
C LEU A 316 14.12 7.68 -11.49
N LEU A 317 14.85 8.59 -10.83
CA LEU A 317 14.40 9.95 -10.56
C LEU A 317 14.15 10.74 -11.85
N HIS A 318 14.99 10.57 -12.88
CA HIS A 318 14.75 11.19 -14.18
C HIS A 318 13.49 10.63 -14.87
N SER A 319 13.28 9.31 -14.82
CA SER A 319 12.07 8.67 -15.33
C SER A 319 10.80 9.13 -14.59
N VAL A 320 10.89 9.35 -13.27
CA VAL A 320 9.81 9.92 -12.45
C VAL A 320 9.39 11.31 -12.93
N GLU A 321 10.34 12.21 -13.24
CA GLU A 321 10.01 13.53 -13.80
C GLU A 321 9.31 13.43 -15.16
N LEU A 322 9.84 12.64 -16.10
CA LEU A 322 9.23 12.45 -17.43
C LEU A 322 7.82 11.86 -17.35
N ILE A 323 7.60 10.94 -16.41
CA ILE A 323 6.30 10.32 -16.17
C ILE A 323 5.33 11.30 -15.52
N LYS A 324 5.78 12.14 -14.59
CA LYS A 324 4.96 13.24 -14.07
C LYS A 324 4.51 14.16 -15.20
N ASP A 325 5.43 14.67 -16.03
CA ASP A 325 5.08 15.54 -17.17
C ASP A 325 4.02 14.90 -18.10
N SER A 326 4.18 13.62 -18.46
CA SER A 326 3.22 12.89 -19.29
C SER A 326 1.84 12.72 -18.61
N LEU A 327 1.82 12.45 -17.31
CA LEU A 327 0.57 12.35 -16.53
C LEU A 327 -0.13 13.70 -16.40
N GLN A 328 0.61 14.80 -16.24
CA GLN A 328 0.04 16.15 -16.17
C GLN A 328 -0.72 16.50 -17.47
N GLU A 329 -0.17 16.13 -18.64
CA GLU A 329 -0.82 16.31 -19.94
C GLU A 329 -2.07 15.39 -20.10
N ASP A 330 -2.00 14.12 -19.71
CA ASP A 330 -3.15 13.22 -19.78
C ASP A 330 -4.28 13.61 -18.81
N ILE A 331 -3.97 14.09 -17.60
CA ILE A 331 -4.98 14.60 -16.67
C ILE A 331 -5.65 15.86 -17.24
N ALA A 332 -4.86 16.78 -17.83
CA ALA A 332 -5.40 18.01 -18.42
C ALA A 332 -6.28 17.77 -19.66
N THR A 333 -6.06 16.67 -20.39
CA THR A 333 -6.79 16.35 -21.63
C THR A 333 -7.90 15.31 -21.43
N ASN A 334 -7.76 14.40 -20.46
CA ASN A 334 -8.65 13.25 -20.23
C ASN A 334 -9.16 13.17 -18.78
N PHE A 335 -9.37 14.30 -18.10
CA PHE A 335 -9.75 14.41 -16.68
C PHE A 335 -10.85 13.43 -16.22
N ASP A 336 -11.94 13.31 -16.99
CA ASP A 336 -13.06 12.40 -16.67
C ASP A 336 -12.60 10.94 -16.45
N SER A 337 -11.56 10.50 -17.17
CA SER A 337 -10.98 9.15 -17.03
C SER A 337 -10.10 8.96 -15.78
N TRP A 338 -9.92 10.01 -14.98
CA TRP A 338 -9.25 9.98 -13.68
C TRP A 338 -10.27 10.04 -12.52
N GLU A 339 -11.33 10.85 -12.67
CA GLU A 339 -12.39 11.00 -11.67
C GLU A 339 -13.42 9.86 -11.72
N GLN A 340 -13.85 9.44 -12.91
CA GLN A 340 -14.94 8.47 -13.04
C GLN A 340 -14.58 7.13 -12.38
N TYR A 341 -15.43 6.70 -11.44
CA TYR A 341 -15.31 5.38 -10.81
C TYR A 341 -15.48 4.27 -11.85
N GLY A 342 -14.54 3.33 -11.91
CA GLY A 342 -14.64 2.21 -12.85
C GLY A 342 -13.35 1.46 -13.13
N SER A 343 -13.39 0.61 -14.16
CA SER A 343 -12.30 -0.29 -14.54
C SER A 343 -11.49 0.26 -15.73
N ILE A 344 -10.17 0.34 -15.61
CA ILE A 344 -9.26 0.53 -16.75
C ILE A 344 -8.50 -0.77 -17.05
N TYR A 345 -8.23 -1.03 -18.33
CA TYR A 345 -7.61 -2.26 -18.81
C TYR A 345 -6.21 -2.02 -19.36
N LEU A 346 -5.35 -3.04 -19.29
CA LEU A 346 -3.94 -3.03 -19.70
C LEU A 346 -3.75 -2.98 -21.23
N GLY A 347 -4.08 -1.86 -21.88
CA GLY A 347 -3.69 -1.58 -23.27
C GLY A 347 -3.93 -2.73 -24.25
N GLU A 348 -2.85 -3.23 -24.87
CA GLU A 348 -2.88 -4.41 -25.76
C GLU A 348 -3.05 -5.75 -25.05
N TRP A 349 -2.67 -5.85 -23.78
CA TRP A 349 -2.79 -7.05 -22.93
C TRP A 349 -4.16 -7.19 -22.25
N ARG A 350 -5.11 -6.29 -22.51
CA ARG A 350 -6.46 -6.24 -21.89
C ARG A 350 -7.32 -7.52 -21.99
N GLY A 351 -6.91 -8.52 -22.76
CA GLY A 351 -7.71 -9.72 -23.03
C GLY A 351 -9.06 -9.41 -23.67
N LYS A 352 -10.11 -10.15 -23.28
CA LYS A 352 -11.50 -9.87 -23.67
C LYS A 352 -12.23 -9.08 -22.57
N PRO A 353 -12.77 -7.88 -22.86
CA PRO A 353 -13.60 -7.15 -21.90
C PRO A 353 -14.78 -7.98 -21.41
N LEU A 354 -15.02 -7.96 -20.10
CA LEU A 354 -16.14 -8.70 -19.49
C LEU A 354 -17.43 -7.87 -19.58
N VAL A 355 -18.47 -8.45 -20.22
CA VAL A 355 -19.70 -7.74 -20.62
C VAL A 355 -20.53 -7.19 -19.44
N ASP A 356 -20.42 -7.81 -18.26
CA ASP A 356 -21.21 -7.52 -17.03
C ASP A 356 -20.88 -6.17 -16.34
N ARG A 357 -20.03 -5.33 -16.94
CA ARG A 357 -19.36 -4.20 -16.23
C ARG A 357 -19.22 -2.91 -17.04
N VAL A 358 -19.94 -2.80 -18.16
CA VAL A 358 -20.03 -1.56 -18.96
C VAL A 358 -21.02 -0.55 -18.34
N ASP A 359 -22.01 -1.04 -17.60
CA ASP A 359 -22.96 -0.24 -16.83
C ASP A 359 -22.49 -0.15 -15.36
N TYR A 360 -22.46 1.07 -14.83
CA TYR A 360 -21.91 1.43 -13.50
C TYR A 360 -22.95 1.40 -12.37
#